data_AF-A0A3A6T676-F1
#
_entry.id   AF-A0A3A6T676-F1
#
_cell.length_a   1.000
_cell.length_b   1.000
_cell.length_c   1.000
_cell.angle_alpha   90.00
_cell.angle_beta   90.00
_cell.angle_gamma   90.00
#
_symmetry.space_group_name_H-M   'P 1'
#
loop_
_entity.id
_entity.type
_entity.pdbx_description
1 polymer ?
#
loop_
_entity_poly.entity_id
_entity_poly.type
_entity_poly.pdbx_seq_one_letter_code
_entity_poly.pdbx_strand_id
1 'polypeptide(L)'
;MDINSQVYAAANTPPQQFSFNATPAKITQPKPKRLNYHTRIQYHGLLQSGEFTEQHSTSQELNEGQIDRLRKEKPRRPMPKPKILTFEQKTECHEGLKSGAITEQDLTHKGLSVWQIERLKEEEPNPPKSHKPHNSFSLKKRIEFYAKLKNGEVDELIGRGLSRKQIEYLEKKELRHPRQHEKHRPLSLATKKKYRIQLETGITTEETLKSEGISSWQIKNIKQA
;
A
#
# COMPACT_ATOMS: atom_id res chain seq x y z
N MET A 1 -14.46 37.74 78.78
CA MET A 1 -15.12 36.51 78.33
C MET A 1 -15.20 36.58 76.82
N ASP A 2 -14.45 35.71 76.17
CA ASP A 2 -14.68 34.96 74.91
C ASP A 2 -15.69 35.55 73.89
N ILE A 3 -15.53 35.49 72.56
CA ILE A 3 -15.13 34.33 71.73
C ILE A 3 -14.63 34.84 70.36
N ASN A 4 -13.57 34.20 69.84
CA ASN A 4 -13.13 34.21 68.45
C ASN A 4 -14.20 33.76 67.45
N SER A 5 -14.32 34.42 66.30
CA SER A 5 -14.67 33.68 65.07
C SER A 5 -14.13 34.34 63.81
N GLN A 6 -13.06 33.75 63.29
CA GLN A 6 -12.55 33.95 61.95
C GLN A 6 -13.54 33.33 60.96
N VAL A 7 -14.07 34.14 60.04
CA VAL A 7 -14.86 33.65 58.90
C VAL A 7 -13.91 33.39 57.74
N TYR A 8 -13.80 32.11 57.36
CA TYR A 8 -13.07 31.65 56.20
C TYR A 8 -13.73 32.11 54.89
N ALA A 9 -12.89 32.52 53.95
CA ALA A 9 -13.25 32.85 52.58
C ALA A 9 -13.74 31.60 51.82
N ALA A 10 -14.92 31.69 51.20
CA ALA A 10 -15.40 30.73 50.20
C ALA A 10 -15.23 31.35 48.81
N ALA A 11 -14.21 30.91 48.08
CA ALA A 11 -14.04 31.21 46.67
C ALA A 11 -15.05 30.40 45.85
N ASN A 12 -16.09 31.07 45.35
CA ASN A 12 -17.06 30.50 44.42
C ASN A 12 -16.46 30.47 43.01
N THR A 13 -15.93 29.32 42.60
CA THR A 13 -15.60 29.05 41.18
C THR A 13 -16.69 28.16 40.58
N PRO A 14 -17.40 28.58 39.52
CA PRO A 14 -18.41 27.75 38.87
C PRO A 14 -17.76 26.59 38.10
N PRO A 15 -18.42 25.41 38.02
CA PRO A 15 -17.87 24.25 37.35
C PRO A 15 -17.85 24.45 35.83
N GLN A 16 -16.68 24.28 35.22
CA GLN A 16 -16.55 24.21 33.76
C GLN A 16 -17.20 22.92 33.26
N GLN A 17 -18.30 23.06 32.52
CA GLN A 17 -18.90 21.97 31.75
C GLN A 17 -18.03 21.67 30.52
N PHE A 18 -17.31 20.56 30.55
CA PHE A 18 -16.66 20.01 29.36
C PHE A 18 -17.70 19.40 28.43
N SER A 19 -18.06 20.11 27.36
CA SER A 19 -18.87 19.55 26.27
C SER A 19 -18.03 18.55 25.46
N PHE A 20 -18.22 17.26 25.73
CA PHE A 20 -17.71 16.20 24.86
C PHE A 20 -18.53 16.16 23.58
N ASN A 21 -18.03 16.78 22.51
CA ASN A 21 -18.53 16.53 21.16
C ASN A 21 -18.06 15.13 20.73
N ALA A 22 -18.89 14.12 20.97
CA ALA A 22 -18.67 12.78 20.43
C ALA A 22 -18.70 12.86 18.89
N THR A 23 -17.55 12.67 18.26
CA THR A 23 -17.48 12.55 16.80
C THR A 23 -18.29 11.31 16.42
N PRO A 24 -19.32 11.41 15.54
CA PRO A 24 -20.10 10.25 15.17
C PRO A 24 -19.20 9.20 14.55
N ALA A 25 -19.21 7.99 15.11
CA ALA A 25 -18.48 6.86 14.58
C ALA A 25 -18.84 6.69 13.10
N LYS A 26 -17.85 6.68 12.20
CA LYS A 26 -18.05 6.31 10.80
C LYS A 26 -18.59 4.88 10.77
N ILE A 27 -19.90 4.75 10.60
CA ILE A 27 -20.54 3.48 10.27
C ILE A 27 -19.93 3.04 8.94
N THR A 28 -19.01 2.09 9.01
CA THR A 28 -18.38 1.52 7.83
C THR A 28 -19.44 0.60 7.22
N GLN A 29 -20.15 1.06 6.19
CA GLN A 29 -21.09 0.19 5.50
C GLN A 29 -20.35 -1.05 4.99
N PRO A 30 -20.94 -2.25 5.12
CA PRO A 30 -20.35 -3.48 4.59
C PRO A 30 -20.12 -3.31 3.09
N LYS A 31 -18.96 -3.80 2.62
CA LYS A 31 -18.63 -3.72 1.20
C LYS A 31 -19.66 -4.57 0.43
N PRO A 32 -20.34 -4.00 -0.59
CA PRO A 32 -21.38 -4.73 -1.31
C PRO A 32 -20.82 -5.99 -1.96
N LYS A 33 -21.59 -7.07 -1.85
CA LYS A 33 -21.18 -8.37 -2.38
C LYS A 33 -21.15 -8.34 -3.91
N ARG A 34 -20.09 -8.87 -4.50
CA ARG A 34 -19.99 -9.01 -5.96
C ARG A 34 -20.78 -10.24 -6.41
N LEU A 35 -21.83 -10.03 -7.20
CA LEU A 35 -22.66 -11.11 -7.75
C LEU A 35 -21.98 -11.80 -8.95
N ASN A 36 -22.08 -13.13 -9.00
CA ASN A 36 -21.68 -13.91 -10.17
C ASN A 36 -22.75 -13.81 -11.29
N TYR A 37 -22.43 -14.30 -12.49
CA TYR A 37 -23.33 -14.20 -13.65
C TYR A 37 -24.70 -14.87 -13.43
N HIS A 38 -24.73 -16.08 -12.87
CA HIS A 38 -25.97 -16.83 -12.66
C HIS A 38 -26.89 -16.12 -11.66
N THR A 39 -26.31 -15.64 -10.55
CA THR A 39 -27.05 -14.88 -9.54
C THR A 39 -27.57 -13.56 -10.11
N ARG A 40 -26.78 -12.86 -10.95
CA ARG A 40 -27.26 -11.66 -11.64
C ARG A 40 -28.44 -11.96 -12.57
N ILE A 41 -28.42 -13.08 -13.30
CA ILE A 41 -29.52 -13.49 -14.19
C ILE A 41 -30.77 -13.80 -13.37
N GLN A 42 -30.63 -14.54 -12.27
CA GLN A 42 -31.74 -14.85 -11.37
C GLN A 42 -32.38 -13.57 -10.82
N TYR A 43 -31.58 -12.65 -10.28
CA TYR A 43 -32.11 -11.42 -9.71
C TYR A 43 -32.68 -10.47 -10.76
N HIS A 44 -32.06 -10.39 -11.93
CA HIS A 44 -32.66 -9.69 -13.06
C HIS A 44 -34.04 -10.29 -13.38
N GLY A 45 -34.17 -11.62 -13.43
CA GLY A 45 -35.46 -12.29 -13.64
C GLY A 45 -36.51 -11.90 -12.61
N LEU A 46 -36.16 -12.00 -11.32
CA LEU A 46 -37.04 -11.63 -10.19
C LEU A 46 -37.44 -10.15 -10.22
N LEU A 47 -36.52 -9.26 -10.62
CA LEU A 47 -36.79 -7.83 -10.76
C LEU A 47 -37.74 -7.53 -11.92
N GLN A 48 -37.70 -8.32 -13.00
CA GLN A 48 -38.63 -8.18 -14.13
C GLN A 48 -40.00 -8.81 -13.85
N SER A 49 -40.07 -9.88 -13.04
CA SER A 49 -41.34 -10.50 -12.62
C SER A 49 -42.05 -9.76 -11.49
N GLY A 50 -41.39 -8.79 -10.85
CA GLY A 50 -41.94 -8.06 -9.70
C GLY A 50 -41.87 -8.83 -8.38
N GLU A 51 -41.22 -9.99 -8.36
CA GLU A 51 -41.10 -10.87 -7.18
C GLU A 51 -39.89 -10.51 -6.30
N PHE A 52 -39.17 -9.44 -6.64
CA PHE A 52 -38.01 -8.98 -5.88
C PHE A 52 -38.41 -8.13 -4.66
N THR A 53 -38.47 -8.76 -3.49
CA THR A 53 -38.83 -8.14 -2.20
C THR A 53 -37.68 -7.35 -1.55
N GLU A 54 -37.99 -6.40 -0.66
CA GLU A 54 -37.01 -5.65 0.13
C GLU A 54 -36.16 -6.55 1.05
N GLN A 55 -36.70 -7.71 1.44
CA GLN A 55 -35.98 -8.74 2.17
C GLN A 55 -34.88 -9.39 1.32
N HIS A 56 -35.05 -9.48 -0.01
CA HIS A 56 -33.99 -9.95 -0.90
C HIS A 56 -32.84 -8.95 -1.00
N SER A 57 -33.10 -7.64 -1.00
CA SER A 57 -32.03 -6.62 -1.01
C SER A 57 -31.20 -6.60 0.28
N THR A 58 -31.85 -6.70 1.44
CA THR A 58 -31.20 -6.64 2.76
C THR A 58 -30.44 -7.91 3.10
N SER A 59 -30.97 -9.09 2.76
CA SER A 59 -30.30 -10.38 3.00
C SER A 59 -29.09 -10.65 2.09
N GLN A 60 -29.00 -9.96 0.95
CA GLN A 60 -27.98 -10.23 -0.07
C GLN A 60 -26.91 -9.13 -0.19
N GLU A 61 -26.95 -8.13 0.71
CA GLU A 61 -26.00 -7.02 0.77
C GLU A 61 -25.83 -6.31 -0.59
N LEU A 62 -26.94 -6.14 -1.31
CA LEU A 62 -26.95 -5.44 -2.59
C LEU A 62 -27.07 -3.94 -2.35
N ASN A 63 -26.18 -3.18 -2.97
CA ASN A 63 -26.30 -1.74 -3.00
C ASN A 63 -27.36 -1.32 -4.06
N GLU A 64 -28.07 -0.22 -3.81
CA GLU A 64 -29.00 0.44 -4.74
C GLU A 64 -28.45 0.53 -6.17
N GLY A 65 -27.20 0.94 -6.35
CA GLY A 65 -26.58 1.03 -7.68
C GLY A 65 -26.35 -0.32 -8.38
N GLN A 66 -26.41 -1.45 -7.67
CA GLN A 66 -26.42 -2.78 -8.26
C GLN A 66 -27.84 -3.19 -8.67
N ILE A 67 -28.83 -2.86 -7.83
CA ILE A 67 -30.26 -3.11 -8.12
C ILE A 67 -30.69 -2.33 -9.36
N ASP A 68 -30.35 -1.04 -9.44
CA ASP A 68 -30.64 -0.20 -10.60
C ASP A 68 -30.03 -0.74 -11.90
N ARG A 69 -28.80 -1.26 -11.83
CA ARG A 69 -28.15 -1.90 -12.97
C ARG A 69 -28.86 -3.17 -13.40
N LEU A 70 -29.32 -3.98 -12.45
CA LEU A 70 -30.08 -5.21 -12.74
C LEU A 70 -31.49 -4.91 -13.29
N ARG A 71 -32.08 -3.75 -12.97
CA ARG A 71 -33.35 -3.32 -13.59
C ARG A 71 -33.17 -2.86 -15.04
N LYS A 72 -32.09 -2.14 -15.31
CA LYS A 72 -31.86 -1.49 -16.62
C LYS A 72 -31.18 -2.41 -17.64
N GLU A 73 -30.28 -3.28 -17.20
CA GLU A 73 -29.40 -4.03 -18.10
C GLU A 73 -29.43 -5.53 -17.85
N LYS A 74 -29.74 -6.29 -18.89
CA LYS A 74 -29.60 -7.75 -18.87
C LYS A 74 -28.14 -8.13 -18.62
N PRO A 75 -27.85 -8.99 -17.62
CA PRO A 75 -26.50 -9.45 -17.37
C PRO A 75 -25.90 -10.11 -18.61
N ARG A 76 -24.72 -9.63 -19.02
CA ARG A 76 -23.98 -10.23 -20.13
C ARG A 76 -23.22 -11.45 -19.65
N ARG A 77 -23.24 -12.52 -20.46
CA ARG A 77 -22.44 -13.72 -20.21
C ARG A 77 -20.97 -13.33 -20.19
N PRO A 78 -20.20 -13.72 -19.16
CA PRO A 78 -18.77 -13.48 -19.17
C PRO A 78 -18.16 -14.22 -20.36
N MET A 79 -17.43 -13.50 -21.20
CA MET A 79 -16.68 -14.14 -22.27
C MET A 79 -15.60 -15.04 -21.65
N PRO A 80 -15.42 -16.28 -22.16
CA PRO A 80 -14.31 -17.11 -21.73
C PRO A 80 -13.01 -16.36 -21.96
N LYS A 81 -12.16 -16.30 -20.93
CA LYS A 81 -10.86 -15.65 -21.07
C LYS A 81 -10.01 -16.49 -22.03
N PRO A 82 -9.37 -15.87 -23.03
CA PRO A 82 -8.45 -16.60 -23.90
C PRO A 82 -7.33 -17.21 -23.06
N LYS A 83 -6.85 -18.39 -23.46
CA LYS A 83 -5.75 -19.06 -22.76
C LYS A 83 -4.50 -18.21 -22.85
N ILE A 84 -3.86 -17.97 -21.70
CA ILE A 84 -2.59 -17.23 -21.64
C ILE A 84 -1.46 -18.25 -21.72
N LEU A 85 -0.71 -18.23 -22.83
CA LEU A 85 0.47 -19.08 -23.00
C LEU A 85 1.68 -18.54 -22.24
N THR A 86 2.47 -19.44 -21.67
CA THR A 86 3.80 -19.13 -21.13
C THR A 86 4.78 -18.79 -22.27
N PHE A 87 5.95 -18.24 -21.93
CA PHE A 87 6.98 -17.96 -22.94
C PHE A 87 7.37 -19.23 -23.72
N GLU A 88 7.70 -20.31 -23.02
CA GLU A 88 8.05 -21.61 -23.61
C GLU A 88 6.96 -22.14 -24.54
N GLN A 89 5.70 -22.08 -24.11
CA GLN A 89 4.56 -22.51 -24.94
C GLN A 89 4.39 -21.67 -26.19
N LYS A 90 4.66 -20.36 -26.11
CA LYS A 90 4.63 -19.48 -27.30
C LYS A 90 5.74 -19.87 -28.28
N THR A 91 6.95 -20.15 -27.78
CA THR A 91 8.08 -20.59 -28.61
C THR A 91 7.76 -21.90 -29.31
N GLU A 92 7.29 -22.90 -28.58
CA GLU A 92 6.89 -24.19 -29.13
C GLU A 92 5.78 -24.04 -30.20
N CYS A 93 4.74 -23.23 -29.92
CA CYS A 93 3.67 -23.00 -30.89
C CYS A 93 4.16 -22.23 -32.12
N HIS A 94 5.05 -21.26 -31.95
CA HIS A 94 5.63 -20.47 -33.05
C HIS A 94 6.51 -21.34 -33.96
N GLU A 95 7.41 -22.14 -33.39
CA GLU A 95 8.25 -23.08 -34.14
C GLU A 95 7.42 -24.19 -34.79
N GLY A 96 6.39 -24.68 -34.09
CA GLY A 96 5.43 -25.64 -34.63
C GLY A 96 4.64 -25.10 -35.82
N LEU A 97 4.23 -23.83 -35.78
CA LEU A 97 3.58 -23.15 -36.91
C LEU A 97 4.55 -22.93 -38.08
N LYS A 98 5.79 -22.50 -37.81
CA LYS A 98 6.82 -22.29 -38.84
C LYS A 98 7.21 -23.59 -39.54
N SER A 99 7.28 -24.70 -38.81
CA SER A 99 7.61 -26.03 -39.33
C SER A 99 6.42 -26.77 -39.94
N GLY A 100 5.20 -26.29 -39.74
CA GLY A 100 3.97 -26.96 -40.16
C GLY A 100 3.56 -28.15 -39.29
N ALA A 101 4.27 -28.42 -38.18
CA ALA A 101 3.94 -29.47 -37.23
C ALA A 101 2.66 -29.18 -36.42
N ILE A 102 2.26 -27.91 -36.32
CA ILE A 102 1.04 -27.46 -35.65
C ILE A 102 0.22 -26.61 -36.62
N THR A 103 -1.08 -26.88 -36.71
CA THR A 103 -2.00 -26.09 -37.52
C THR A 103 -2.75 -25.05 -36.69
N GLU A 104 -3.36 -24.07 -37.37
CA GLU A 104 -4.23 -23.08 -36.74
C GLU A 104 -5.46 -23.71 -36.08
N GLN A 105 -5.96 -24.81 -36.66
CA GLN A 105 -7.07 -25.57 -36.08
C GLN A 105 -6.65 -26.19 -34.74
N ASP A 106 -5.44 -26.76 -34.66
CA ASP A 106 -4.93 -27.32 -33.39
C ASP A 106 -4.83 -26.26 -32.29
N LEU A 107 -4.38 -25.05 -32.64
CA LEU A 107 -4.30 -23.93 -31.69
C LEU A 107 -5.68 -23.41 -31.27
N THR A 108 -6.63 -23.38 -32.21
CA THR A 108 -8.03 -23.00 -31.93
C THR A 108 -8.68 -24.02 -30.99
N HIS A 109 -8.46 -25.31 -31.23
CA HIS A 109 -8.92 -26.40 -30.35
C HIS A 109 -8.27 -26.33 -28.96
N LYS A 110 -7.01 -25.87 -28.87
CA LYS A 110 -6.32 -25.56 -27.60
C LYS A 110 -6.84 -24.30 -26.90
N GLY A 111 -7.82 -23.60 -27.48
CA GLY A 111 -8.48 -22.44 -26.88
C GLY A 111 -7.74 -21.11 -27.07
N LEU A 112 -6.85 -21.02 -28.08
CA LEU A 112 -6.29 -19.75 -28.50
C LEU A 112 -7.29 -18.98 -29.36
N SER A 113 -7.28 -17.67 -29.23
CA SER A 113 -8.04 -16.77 -30.11
C SER A 113 -7.31 -16.56 -31.44
N VAL A 114 -8.05 -16.21 -32.50
CA VAL A 114 -7.53 -15.91 -33.84
C VAL A 114 -6.39 -14.88 -33.76
N TRP A 115 -6.58 -13.80 -33.01
CA TRP A 115 -5.55 -12.78 -32.81
C TRP A 115 -4.26 -13.31 -32.16
N GLN A 116 -4.37 -14.27 -31.23
CA GLN A 116 -3.17 -14.90 -30.64
C GLN A 116 -2.45 -15.78 -31.65
N ILE A 117 -3.18 -16.45 -32.55
CA ILE A 117 -2.62 -17.29 -33.61
C ILE A 117 -1.92 -16.42 -34.66
N GLU A 118 -2.55 -15.34 -35.12
CA GLU A 118 -1.94 -14.35 -36.01
C GLU A 118 -0.63 -13.81 -35.42
N ARG A 119 -0.67 -13.39 -34.16
CA ARG A 119 0.52 -12.90 -33.47
C ARG A 119 1.64 -13.94 -33.37
N LEU A 120 1.30 -15.21 -33.14
CA LEU A 120 2.29 -16.30 -33.12
C LEU A 120 2.91 -16.56 -34.49
N LYS A 121 2.28 -16.16 -35.60
CA LYS A 121 2.89 -16.27 -36.94
C LYS A 121 3.80 -15.08 -37.25
N GLU A 122 3.38 -13.88 -36.88
CA GLU A 122 4.05 -12.63 -37.24
C GLU A 122 5.23 -12.30 -36.33
N GLU A 123 5.09 -12.52 -35.01
CA GLU A 123 6.08 -12.11 -34.03
C GLU A 123 6.84 -13.31 -33.43
N GLU A 124 8.17 -13.22 -33.43
CA GLU A 124 8.97 -14.15 -32.63
C GLU A 124 8.70 -13.93 -31.13
N PRO A 125 8.50 -15.02 -30.36
CA PRO A 125 8.28 -14.90 -28.94
C PRO A 125 9.49 -14.26 -28.27
N ASN A 126 9.24 -13.14 -27.60
CA ASN A 126 10.25 -12.41 -26.86
C ASN A 126 10.26 -12.85 -25.39
N PRO A 127 11.44 -13.10 -24.79
CA PRO A 127 11.54 -13.45 -23.39
C PRO A 127 11.01 -12.29 -22.53
N PRO A 128 10.35 -12.60 -21.40
CA PRO A 128 9.87 -11.57 -20.50
C PRO A 128 11.06 -10.74 -20.01
N LYS A 129 11.01 -9.42 -20.26
CA LYS A 129 12.01 -8.50 -19.73
C LYS A 129 11.93 -8.49 -18.21
N SER A 130 13.00 -8.91 -17.54
CA SER A 130 13.06 -8.83 -16.08
C SER A 130 13.00 -7.36 -15.65
N HIS A 131 11.88 -6.97 -15.01
CA HIS A 131 11.76 -5.63 -14.45
C HIS A 131 12.64 -5.56 -13.20
N LYS A 132 13.87 -5.05 -13.35
CA LYS A 132 14.73 -4.78 -12.19
C LYS A 132 14.07 -3.70 -11.33
N PRO A 133 13.84 -3.93 -10.02
CA PRO A 133 13.28 -2.90 -9.16
C PRO A 133 14.21 -1.69 -9.12
N HIS A 134 13.66 -0.47 -9.13
CA HIS A 134 14.42 0.78 -9.04
C HIS A 134 15.38 0.82 -7.83
N ASN A 135 15.05 0.13 -6.75
CA ASN A 135 15.87 0.07 -5.54
C ASN A 135 17.07 -0.90 -5.64
N SER A 136 17.30 -1.52 -6.80
CA SER A 136 18.50 -2.34 -7.06
C SER A 136 19.73 -1.50 -7.42
N PHE A 137 19.55 -0.22 -7.75
CA PHE A 137 20.67 0.68 -8.00
C PHE A 137 21.32 1.13 -6.69
N SER A 138 22.65 1.16 -6.67
CA SER A 138 23.40 1.76 -5.56
C SER A 138 23.00 3.23 -5.36
N LEU A 139 23.16 3.76 -4.14
CA LEU A 139 22.86 5.17 -3.85
C LEU A 139 23.61 6.12 -4.79
N LYS A 140 24.89 5.84 -5.07
CA LYS A 140 25.72 6.60 -6.01
C LYS A 140 25.08 6.71 -7.40
N LYS A 141 24.65 5.57 -7.98
CA LYS A 141 23.98 5.54 -9.28
C LYS A 141 22.65 6.31 -9.27
N ARG A 142 21.89 6.23 -8.17
CA ARG A 142 20.63 6.98 -8.04
C ARG A 142 20.86 8.49 -8.01
N ILE A 143 21.92 8.95 -7.34
CA ILE A 143 22.31 10.37 -7.34
C ILE A 143 22.68 10.83 -8.76
N GLU A 144 23.50 10.05 -9.46
CA GLU A 144 23.88 10.34 -10.85
C GLU A 144 22.66 10.39 -11.78
N PHE A 145 21.73 9.43 -11.68
CA PHE A 145 20.53 9.42 -12.51
C PHE A 145 19.60 10.60 -12.20
N TYR A 146 19.47 10.98 -10.93
CA TYR A 146 18.66 12.13 -10.54
C TYR A 146 19.24 13.45 -11.07
N ALA A 147 20.56 13.61 -11.02
CA ALA A 147 21.23 14.78 -11.59
C ALA A 147 20.97 14.90 -13.11
N LYS A 148 21.12 13.80 -13.85
CA LYS A 148 20.79 13.75 -15.29
C LYS A 148 19.32 14.06 -15.58
N LEU A 149 18.42 13.54 -14.74
CA LEU A 149 16.98 13.79 -14.87
C LEU A 149 16.63 15.26 -14.62
N LYS A 150 17.30 15.92 -13.66
CA LYS A 150 17.17 17.37 -13.42
C LYS A 150 17.71 18.22 -14.57
N ASN A 151 18.72 17.73 -15.28
CA ASN A 151 19.28 18.37 -16.47
C ASN A 151 18.45 18.11 -17.76
N GLY A 152 17.38 17.33 -17.69
CA GLY A 152 16.57 16.97 -18.85
C GLY A 152 17.16 15.88 -19.75
N GLU A 153 18.23 15.19 -19.31
CA GLU A 153 18.92 14.12 -20.06
C GLU A 153 18.15 12.77 -19.98
N VAL A 154 16.86 12.78 -20.31
CA VAL A 154 15.98 11.59 -20.19
C VAL A 154 16.40 10.49 -21.16
N ASP A 155 16.81 10.85 -22.38
CA ASP A 155 17.22 9.88 -23.40
C ASP A 155 18.50 9.12 -23.02
N GLU A 156 19.41 9.75 -22.28
CA GLU A 156 20.59 9.07 -21.76
C GLU A 156 20.24 8.03 -20.69
N LEU A 157 19.23 8.30 -19.87
CA LEU A 157 18.74 7.34 -18.88
C LEU A 157 18.08 6.14 -19.56
N ILE A 158 17.33 6.38 -20.64
CA ILE A 158 16.76 5.33 -21.48
C ILE A 158 17.89 4.49 -22.13
N GLY A 159 18.92 5.14 -22.68
CA GLY A 159 20.09 4.49 -23.24
C GLY A 159 20.88 3.65 -22.24
N ARG A 160 20.85 4.02 -20.95
CA ARG A 160 21.41 3.23 -19.83
C ARG A 160 20.50 2.10 -19.35
N GLY A 161 19.37 1.87 -20.02
CA GLY A 161 18.45 0.78 -19.76
C GLY A 161 17.41 1.08 -18.68
N LEU A 162 17.20 2.34 -18.29
CA LEU A 162 16.09 2.70 -17.41
C LEU A 162 14.78 2.73 -18.19
N SER A 163 13.78 2.02 -17.67
CA SER A 163 12.42 2.09 -18.18
C SER A 163 11.76 3.43 -17.81
N ARG A 164 10.79 3.87 -18.63
CA ARG A 164 9.99 5.07 -18.37
C ARG A 164 9.39 5.08 -16.96
N LYS A 165 8.92 3.93 -16.45
CA LYS A 165 8.39 3.80 -15.09
C LYS A 165 9.46 4.03 -14.00
N GLN A 166 10.70 3.62 -14.24
CA GLN A 166 11.81 3.87 -13.29
C GLN A 166 12.20 5.35 -13.29
N ILE A 167 12.16 6.00 -14.46
CA ILE A 167 12.42 7.45 -14.61
C ILE A 167 11.32 8.26 -13.89
N GLU A 168 10.05 7.93 -14.13
CA GLU A 168 8.90 8.56 -13.44
C GLU A 168 8.99 8.37 -11.92
N TYR A 169 9.47 7.21 -11.46
CA TYR A 169 9.67 6.95 -10.04
C TYR A 169 10.85 7.73 -9.45
N LEU A 170 11.94 7.90 -10.19
CA LEU A 170 13.07 8.76 -9.81
C LEU A 170 12.63 10.22 -9.64
N GLU A 171 11.74 10.70 -10.50
CA GLU A 171 11.20 12.05 -10.46
C GLU A 171 10.32 12.27 -9.22
N LYS A 172 9.46 11.29 -8.89
CA LYS A 172 8.51 11.36 -7.77
C LYS A 172 9.13 11.19 -6.39
N LYS A 173 10.25 10.47 -6.27
CA LYS A 173 10.91 10.25 -4.98
C LYS A 173 12.16 11.10 -4.88
N GLU A 174 12.09 12.17 -4.09
CA GLU A 174 13.30 12.85 -3.61
C GLU A 174 14.28 11.82 -3.03
N LEU A 175 15.56 11.97 -3.39
CA LEU A 175 16.67 11.23 -2.80
C LEU A 175 16.65 11.47 -1.30
N ARG A 176 15.97 10.60 -0.54
CA ARG A 176 16.08 10.62 0.91
C ARG A 176 17.54 10.37 1.25
N HIS A 177 18.22 11.41 1.71
CA HIS A 177 19.56 11.26 2.26
C HIS A 177 19.50 10.14 3.32
N PRO A 178 20.43 9.19 3.29
CA PRO A 178 20.50 8.21 4.36
C PRO A 178 20.57 8.99 5.67
N ARG A 179 19.66 8.69 6.62
CA ARG A 179 19.74 9.24 7.97
C ARG A 179 21.15 8.96 8.46
N GLN A 180 21.93 10.02 8.70
CA GLN A 180 23.19 9.85 9.41
C GLN A 180 22.79 9.42 10.82
N HIS A 181 22.92 8.14 11.10
CA HIS A 181 22.85 7.66 12.46
C HIS A 181 24.08 8.22 13.16
N GLU A 182 23.88 9.12 14.12
CA GLU A 182 24.96 9.50 15.04
C GLU A 182 25.56 8.20 15.59
N LYS A 183 26.88 8.06 15.47
CA LYS A 183 27.58 6.88 15.98
C LYS A 183 27.47 6.91 17.51
N HIS A 184 26.46 6.26 18.06
CA HIS A 184 26.28 6.16 19.50
C HIS A 184 27.41 5.33 20.09
N ARG A 185 28.24 5.95 20.94
CA ARG A 185 29.24 5.22 21.74
C ARG A 185 28.49 4.45 22.84
N PRO A 186 28.54 3.12 22.88
CA PRO A 186 27.87 2.35 23.92
C PRO A 186 28.51 2.63 25.28
N LEU A 187 27.68 2.87 26.30
CA LEU A 187 28.12 3.00 27.68
C LEU A 187 28.32 1.60 28.29
N SER A 188 29.42 1.42 29.04
CA SER A 188 29.66 0.19 29.78
C SER A 188 28.60 -0.01 30.89
N LEU A 189 28.39 -1.25 31.34
CA LEU A 189 27.47 -1.55 32.44
C LEU A 189 27.87 -0.82 33.74
N ALA A 190 29.17 -0.73 34.03
CA ALA A 190 29.66 -0.04 35.22
C ALA A 190 29.34 1.46 35.17
N THR A 191 29.53 2.08 34.00
CA THR A 191 29.22 3.49 33.77
C THR A 191 27.72 3.77 33.91
N LYS A 192 26.87 2.87 33.39
CA LYS A 192 25.40 3.00 33.54
C LYS A 192 24.98 2.94 35.01
N LYS A 193 25.51 2.00 35.80
CA LYS A 193 25.22 1.91 37.24
C LYS A 193 25.62 3.17 38.00
N LYS A 194 26.81 3.71 37.70
CA LYS A 194 27.28 4.97 38.31
C LYS A 194 26.33 6.12 38.00
N TYR A 195 25.96 6.32 36.74
CA TYR A 195 25.03 7.39 36.35
C TYR A 195 23.63 7.20 36.92
N ARG A 196 23.14 5.96 37.05
CA ARG A 196 21.86 5.69 37.71
C ARG A 196 21.87 6.15 39.16
N ILE A 197 22.89 5.76 39.94
CA ILE A 197 23.04 6.17 41.34
C ILE A 197 23.12 7.70 41.43
N GLN A 198 23.88 8.36 40.56
CA GLN A 198 24.01 9.82 40.57
C GLN A 198 22.69 10.54 40.21
N LEU A 199 21.89 9.98 39.30
CA LEU A 199 20.56 10.50 38.98
C LEU A 199 19.56 10.28 40.12
N GLU A 200 19.59 9.14 40.80
CA GLU A 200 18.72 8.81 41.93
C GLU A 200 19.05 9.64 43.17
N THR A 201 20.34 9.92 43.39
CA THR A 201 20.84 10.74 44.52
C THR A 201 20.80 12.25 44.24
N GLY A 202 20.45 12.66 43.02
CA GLY A 202 20.40 14.06 42.61
C GLY A 202 21.78 14.73 42.43
N ILE A 203 22.86 13.95 42.39
CA ILE A 203 24.24 14.43 42.18
C ILE A 203 24.42 14.95 40.74
N THR A 204 23.73 14.37 39.76
CA THR A 204 23.70 14.86 38.38
C THR A 204 22.27 14.94 37.86
N THR A 205 22.05 15.80 36.85
CA THR A 205 20.76 15.96 36.18
C THR A 205 20.82 15.39 34.75
N GLU A 206 19.65 15.14 34.15
CA GLU A 206 19.59 14.71 32.76
C GLU A 206 20.22 15.74 31.80
N GLU A 207 20.11 17.02 32.13
CA GLU A 207 20.67 18.11 31.34
C GLU A 207 22.19 18.09 31.37
N THR A 208 22.79 17.79 32.53
CA THR A 208 24.26 17.61 32.65
C THR A 208 24.71 16.43 31.80
N LEU A 209 24.01 15.29 31.86
CA LEU A 209 24.36 14.12 31.04
C LEU A 209 24.20 14.37 29.53
N LYS A 210 23.18 15.14 29.12
CA LYS A 210 23.03 15.57 27.71
C LYS A 210 24.18 16.47 27.27
N SER A 211 24.64 17.38 28.13
CA SER A 211 25.80 18.24 27.86
C SER A 211 27.12 17.45 27.74
N GLU A 212 27.23 16.31 28.42
CA GLU A 212 28.33 15.35 28.28
C GLU A 212 28.23 14.46 27.01
N GLY A 213 27.23 14.69 26.15
CA GLY A 213 27.03 13.95 24.91
C GLY A 213 26.29 12.62 25.07
N ILE A 214 25.62 12.39 26.21
CA ILE A 214 24.77 11.21 26.41
C ILE A 214 23.39 11.48 25.84
N SER A 215 22.97 10.63 24.88
CA SER A 215 21.68 10.78 24.23
C SER A 215 20.50 10.55 25.19
N SER A 216 19.36 11.19 24.91
CA SER A 216 18.11 11.01 25.67
C SER A 216 17.68 9.53 25.77
N TRP A 217 17.95 8.74 24.73
CA TRP A 217 17.69 7.30 24.74
C TRP A 217 18.61 6.54 25.71
N GLN A 218 19.89 6.91 25.80
CA GLN A 218 20.82 6.32 26.78
C GLN A 218 20.44 6.69 28.21
N ILE A 219 20.01 7.94 28.46
CA ILE A 219 19.53 8.37 29.78
C ILE A 219 18.29 7.57 30.20
N LYS A 220 17.35 7.35 29.28
CA LYS A 220 16.19 6.48 29.53
C LYS A 220 16.61 5.06 29.91
N ASN A 221 17.58 4.49 29.20
CA ASN A 221 18.10 3.16 29.51
C ASN A 221 18.86 3.10 30.84
N ILE A 222 19.55 4.16 31.24
CA ILE A 222 20.23 4.25 32.55
C ILE A 222 19.20 4.22 33.68
N LYS A 223 18.07 4.92 33.54
CA LYS A 223 17.00 4.95 34.54
C LYS A 223 16.25 3.62 34.66
N GLN A 224 16.23 2.82 33.60
CA GLN A 224 15.52 1.53 33.55
C GLN A 224 16.39 0.32 33.93
N ALA A 225 17.71 0.48 34.02
CA ALA A 225 18.68 -0.61 34.22
C ALA A 225 19.06 -0.74 35.69
#